data_AF-A0A8C6TXU1-F1
#
_entry.id   AF-A0A8C6TXU1-F1
#
_cell.length_a   1.000
_cell.length_b   1.000
_cell.length_c   1.000
_cell.angle_alpha   90.00
_cell.angle_beta   90.00
_cell.angle_gamma   90.00
#
_symmetry.space_group_name_H-M   'P 1'
#
loop_
_entity.id
_entity.type
_entity.pdbx_description
1 polymer ?
#
loop_
_entity_poly.entity_id
_entity_poly.type
_entity_poly.pdbx_seq_one_letter_code
_entity_poly.pdbx_strand_id
1 'polypeptide(L)'
;MEPSLSMESLIEVFHRYANEDKDSSTLSPENPNLVDQMMKDLDQNKDQKLDFEEFLSLTNGLCMACEKILITFLLLDNLKLL
;
A
#
# COMPACT_ATOMS: atom_id res chain seq x y z
N MET A 1 -9.50 17.73 -0.60
CA MET A 1 -10.11 16.48 -1.10
C MET A 1 -9.57 15.41 -0.19
N GLU A 2 -10.39 14.87 0.71
CA GLU A 2 -9.95 13.84 1.65
C GLU A 2 -9.52 12.59 0.85
N PRO A 3 -8.43 11.89 1.23
CA PRO A 3 -8.03 10.66 0.58
C PRO A 3 -9.15 9.62 0.73
N SER A 4 -9.42 8.85 -0.31
CA SER A 4 -10.38 7.75 -0.17
C SER A 4 -9.85 6.67 0.79
N LEU A 5 -10.71 5.90 1.46
CA LEU A 5 -10.32 4.83 2.41
C LEU A 5 -9.18 3.91 1.93
N SER A 6 -9.08 3.66 0.62
CA SER A 6 -8.01 2.84 0.04
C SER A 6 -6.69 3.59 -0.12
N MET A 7 -6.75 4.88 -0.44
CA MET A 7 -5.57 5.75 -0.37
C MET A 7 -5.13 5.93 1.07
N GLU A 8 -6.07 6.05 2.02
CA GLU A 8 -5.75 6.08 3.45
C GLU A 8 -5.05 4.79 3.87
N SER A 9 -5.54 3.60 3.49
CA SER A 9 -4.83 2.34 3.77
C SER A 9 -3.45 2.27 3.11
N LEU A 10 -3.29 2.76 1.88
CA LEU A 10 -2.00 2.77 1.19
C LEU A 10 -1.01 3.74 1.85
N ILE A 11 -1.49 4.92 2.24
CA ILE A 11 -0.77 5.96 2.96
C ILE A 11 -0.38 5.43 4.34
N GLU A 12 -1.28 4.76 5.07
CA GLU A 12 -1.00 4.12 6.34
C GLU A 12 0.06 3.03 6.22
N VAL A 13 -0.01 2.17 5.20
CA VAL A 13 1.01 1.15 4.94
C VAL A 13 2.36 1.79 4.61
N PHE A 14 2.38 2.81 3.74
CA PHE A 14 3.59 3.55 3.40
C PHE A 14 4.21 4.22 4.64
N HIS A 15 3.42 4.97 5.41
CA HIS A 15 3.89 5.63 6.62
C HIS A 15 4.28 4.63 7.70
N ARG A 16 3.61 3.49 7.84
CA ARG A 16 3.99 2.45 8.80
C ARG A 16 5.42 1.97 8.56
N TYR A 17 5.78 1.73 7.31
CA TYR A 17 7.14 1.31 6.95
C TYR A 17 8.15 2.47 6.90
N ALA A 18 7.72 3.68 6.48
CA ALA A 18 8.60 4.85 6.39
C ALA A 18 8.91 5.48 7.75
N ASN A 19 8.04 5.33 8.75
CA ASN A 19 8.22 5.91 10.08
C ASN A 19 9.28 5.17 10.92
N GLU A 20 9.77 4.03 10.44
CA GLU A 20 10.94 3.34 11.00
C GLU A 20 12.26 3.99 10.56
N ASP A 21 12.27 4.62 9.40
CA ASP A 21 13.35 5.51 8.98
C ASP A 21 13.14 6.89 9.61
N LYS A 22 14.22 7.59 9.93
CA LYS A 22 14.15 9.00 10.42
C LYS A 22 13.58 9.97 9.36
N ASP A 23 13.26 9.46 8.18
CA ASP A 23 12.61 10.15 7.07
C ASP A 23 11.28 9.44 6.73
N SER A 24 10.19 9.96 7.30
CA SER A 24 8.83 9.44 7.07
C SER A 24 8.29 9.67 5.65
N SER A 25 9.09 10.26 4.76
CA SER A 25 8.71 10.59 3.39
C SER A 25 9.26 9.62 2.34
N THR A 26 10.19 8.72 2.73
CA THR A 26 10.81 7.76 1.82
C THR A 26 10.94 6.38 2.48
N LEU A 27 11.02 5.32 1.67
CA LEU A 27 11.38 3.97 2.12
C LEU A 27 12.81 3.70 1.68
N SER A 28 13.74 3.52 2.62
CA SER A 28 15.13 3.19 2.28
C SER A 28 15.35 1.66 2.33
N PRO A 29 15.95 1.06 1.28
CA PRO A 29 16.41 -0.33 1.35
C PRO A 29 17.56 -0.51 2.36
N GLU A 30 18.14 0.57 2.86
CA GLU A 30 19.16 0.55 3.91
C GLU A 30 18.58 0.31 5.30
N ASN A 31 17.25 0.38 5.49
CA ASN A 31 16.61 0.00 6.74
C ASN A 31 16.67 -1.53 6.90
N PRO A 32 17.49 -2.05 7.84
CA PRO A 32 17.70 -3.47 7.99
C PRO A 32 16.45 -4.23 8.45
N ASN A 33 15.45 -3.54 9.03
CA ASN A 33 14.25 -4.15 9.58
C ASN A 33 13.05 -4.11 8.61
N LEU A 34 13.12 -3.34 7.53
CA LEU A 34 12.00 -3.14 6.60
C LEU A 34 11.48 -4.48 6.04
N VAL A 35 12.41 -5.35 5.63
CA VAL A 35 12.08 -6.66 5.06
C VAL A 35 11.46 -7.57 6.13
N ASP A 36 12.00 -7.57 7.34
CA ASP A 36 11.49 -8.39 8.46
C ASP A 36 10.07 -7.96 8.88
N GLN A 37 9.77 -6.66 8.81
CA GLN A 37 8.43 -6.16 9.08
C GLN A 37 7.44 -6.50 7.97
N MET A 38 7.84 -6.32 6.71
CA MET A 38 7.02 -6.74 5.57
C MET A 38 6.70 -8.22 5.61
N MET A 39 7.69 -9.05 5.97
CA MET A 39 7.50 -10.49 6.15
C MET A 39 6.43 -10.78 7.21
N LYS A 40 6.49 -10.12 8.38
CA LYS A 40 5.48 -10.30 9.44
C LYS A 40 4.08 -9.83 9.06
N ASP A 41 3.96 -8.73 8.34
CA ASP A 41 2.67 -8.15 7.96
C ASP A 41 1.99 -8.98 6.84
N LEU A 42 2.77 -9.65 5.99
CA LEU A 42 2.27 -10.46 4.88
C LEU A 42 2.06 -11.94 5.25
N ASP A 43 2.85 -12.49 6.19
CA ASP A 43 2.75 -13.87 6.68
C ASP A 43 1.51 -14.04 7.59
N GLN A 44 0.35 -14.25 6.97
CA GLN A 44 -0.92 -14.35 7.66
C GLN A 44 -1.06 -15.67 8.42
N ASN A 45 -0.47 -16.73 7.88
CA ASN A 45 -0.54 -18.06 8.47
C ASN A 45 0.53 -18.28 9.56
N LYS A 46 1.52 -17.38 9.68
CA LYS A 46 2.60 -17.35 10.67
C LYS A 46 3.59 -18.51 10.54
N ASP A 47 3.81 -19.02 9.34
CA ASP A 47 4.76 -20.11 9.08
C ASP A 47 6.19 -19.62 8.78
N GLN A 48 6.41 -18.29 8.83
CA GLN A 48 7.66 -17.60 8.50
C GLN A 48 8.07 -17.76 7.05
N LYS A 49 7.11 -18.01 6.16
CA LYS A 49 7.26 -18.00 4.71
C LYS A 49 6.21 -17.07 4.12
N LEU A 50 6.39 -16.79 2.84
CA LEU A 50 5.36 -16.16 2.04
C LEU A 50 5.01 -17.11 0.93
N ASP A 51 3.78 -17.62 0.97
CA ASP A 51 3.23 -18.31 -0.17
C ASP A 51 2.72 -17.31 -1.22
N PHE A 52 2.28 -17.86 -2.36
CA PHE A 52 1.82 -17.05 -3.46
C PHE A 52 0.55 -16.26 -3.13
N GLU A 53 -0.31 -16.77 -2.25
CA GLU A 53 -1.55 -16.12 -1.84
C GLU A 53 -1.27 -14.93 -0.92
N GLU A 54 -0.35 -15.10 0.03
CA GLU A 54 0.14 -14.05 0.91
C GLU A 54 0.85 -12.93 0.12
N PHE A 55 1.65 -13.27 -0.89
CA PHE A 55 2.23 -12.28 -1.80
C PHE A 55 1.17 -11.57 -2.67
N LEU A 56 0.17 -12.30 -3.14
CA LEU A 56 -0.95 -11.74 -3.92
C LEU A 56 -1.73 -10.69 -3.15
N SER A 57 -1.79 -10.79 -1.82
CA SER A 57 -2.47 -9.80 -0.97
C SER A 57 -1.88 -8.39 -1.12
N LEU A 58 -0.55 -8.27 -1.24
CA LEU A 58 0.15 -7.01 -1.52
C LEU A 58 -0.18 -6.48 -2.92
N THR A 59 -0.14 -7.36 -3.91
CA THR A 59 -0.42 -7.02 -5.31
C THR A 59 -1.87 -6.56 -5.50
N ASN A 60 -2.82 -7.25 -4.87
CA ASN A 60 -4.23 -6.88 -4.88
C ASN A 60 -4.47 -5.54 -4.19
N GLY A 61 -3.79 -5.28 -3.06
CA GLY A 61 -3.84 -3.97 -2.39
C GLY A 61 -3.42 -2.82 -3.31
N LEU A 62 -2.33 -3.00 -4.05
CA LEU A 62 -1.83 -2.03 -5.04
C LEU A 62 -2.79 -1.87 -6.23
N CYS A 63 -3.27 -2.98 -6.80
CA CYS A 63 -4.20 -2.96 -7.94
C CYS A 63 -5.52 -2.27 -7.59
N MET A 64 -6.11 -2.55 -6.42
CA MET A 64 -7.33 -1.88 -5.96
C MET A 64 -7.12 -0.38 -5.74
N ALA A 65 -5.95 0.02 -5.22
CA ALA A 65 -5.62 1.44 -5.09
C ALA A 65 -5.51 2.13 -6.46
N CYS A 66 -4.84 1.49 -7.43
CA CYS A 66 -4.72 1.99 -8.80
C CYS A 66 -6.06 2.04 -9.54
N GLU A 67 -6.88 0.99 -9.46
CA GLU A 67 -8.19 0.93 -10.11
C GLU A 67 -9.12 2.03 -9.60
N LYS A 68 -9.12 2.28 -8.29
CA LYS A 68 -9.92 3.34 -7.69
C LYS A 68 -9.47 4.74 -8.07
N ILE A 69 -8.17 4.97 -8.24
CA ILE A 69 -7.64 6.22 -8.82
C ILE A 69 -8.17 6.40 -10.24
N LEU A 70 -8.06 5.36 -11.07
CA LEU A 70 -8.49 5.39 -12.46
C LEU A 70 -10.00 5.68 -12.58
N ILE A 71 -10.83 4.98 -11.80
CA ILE A 71 -12.29 5.19 -11.78
C ILE A 71 -12.65 6.59 -11.29
N THR A 72 -12.00 7.09 -10.23
CA THR A 72 -12.24 8.45 -9.70
C THR A 72 -11.90 9.51 -10.75
N PHE A 73 -10.79 9.34 -11.47
CA PHE A 73 -10.36 10.26 -12.52
C PHE A 73 -11.35 10.28 -13.69
N LEU A 74 -11.79 9.11 -14.16
CA LEU A 74 -12.79 8.98 -15.23
C LEU A 74 -14.15 9.56 -14.85
N LEU A 75 -14.60 9.41 -13.61
CA LEU A 75 -15.84 10.01 -13.12
C LEU A 75 -15.75 11.54 -13.02
N LEU A 76 -14.59 12.08 -12.61
CA LEU A 76 -14.35 13.52 -12.56
C LEU A 76 -14.30 14.17 -13.95
N ASP A 77 -13.72 13.49 -14.95
CA ASP A 77 -13.72 14.00 -16.32
C ASP A 77 -15.12 14.00 -16.95
N ASN A 78 -15.98 13.02 -16.61
CA ASN A 78 -17.38 13.01 -17.03
C ASN A 78 -18.22 14.11 -16.35
N LEU A 79 -17.91 14.48 -15.10
CA LEU A 79 -18.59 15.56 -14.37
C LEU A 79 -18.14 16.96 -14.78
N LYS A 80 -16.92 17.13 -15.31
CA LYS A 80 -16.43 18.40 -15.86
C LYS A 80 -16.98 18.72 -17.25
N LEU A 81 -17.56 17.74 -17.93
CA LEU A 81 -18.19 17.87 -19.24
C LEU A 81 -19.70 18.21 -19.16
N LEU A 82 -20.25 18.31 -17.95
CA LEU A 82 -21.62 18.75 -17.67
C LEU A 82 -21.63 20.13 -16.99
#